data_AF-A0A662SBQ7-F1
#
_entry.id   AF-A0A662SBQ7-F1
#
_cell.length_a   1.000
_cell.length_b   1.000
_cell.length_c   1.000
_cell.angle_alpha   90.00
_cell.angle_beta   90.00
_cell.angle_gamma   90.00
#
_symmetry.space_group_name_H-M   'P 1'
#
loop_
_entity.id
_entity.type
_entity.pdbx_description
1 polymer ?
#
loop_
_entity_poly.entity_id
_entity_poly.type
_entity_poly.pdbx_seq_one_letter_code
_entity_poly.pdbx_strand_id
1 'polypeptide(L)'
;MKIVTPKIITIMNEKGRVALLRNRSYSVGRNVIIEYPKGISWERKKAVVEKVVANPTIDDLSQYVEISGFDSAKAWWLTSVALLKRTPPYLIVLRIREGSMEPTSKRSRGD
;
A
#
# COMPACT_ATOMS: atom_id res chain seq x y z
N MET A 1 0.27 1.81 8.39
CA MET A 1 -0.40 0.82 7.50
C MET A 1 0.66 -0.19 7.13
N LYS A 2 0.47 -1.47 7.46
CA LYS A 2 1.49 -2.49 7.18
C LYS A 2 1.34 -3.03 5.76
N ILE A 3 2.43 -3.07 5.01
CA ILE A 3 2.56 -3.76 3.72
C ILE A 3 3.59 -4.85 3.91
N VAL A 4 3.22 -6.08 3.58
CA VAL A 4 4.06 -7.27 3.83
C VAL A 4 4.52 -7.95 2.53
N THR A 5 4.02 -7.51 1.38
CA THR A 5 4.34 -8.16 0.10
C THR A 5 5.57 -7.53 -0.54
N PRO A 6 6.65 -8.29 -0.83
CA PRO A 6 7.88 -7.73 -1.40
C PRO A 6 7.66 -7.04 -2.75
N LYS A 7 6.77 -7.57 -3.60
CA LYS A 7 6.38 -6.94 -4.88
C LYS A 7 5.89 -5.50 -4.70
N ILE A 8 5.11 -5.24 -3.65
CA ILE A 8 4.57 -3.90 -3.38
C ILE A 8 5.70 -2.94 -2.96
N ILE A 9 6.70 -3.43 -2.22
CA ILE A 9 7.86 -2.63 -1.82
C ILE A 9 8.66 -2.20 -3.05
N THR A 10 8.91 -3.12 -3.98
CA THR A 10 9.57 -2.82 -5.26
C THR A 10 8.81 -1.76 -6.05
N ILE A 11 7.51 -1.95 -6.25
CA ILE A 11 6.65 -0.99 -6.97
C ILE A 11 6.66 0.39 -6.32
N MET A 12 6.57 0.47 -4.99
CA MET A 12 6.64 1.74 -4.26
C MET A 12 7.97 2.46 -4.47
N ASN A 13 9.08 1.72 -4.58
CA ASN A 13 10.41 2.29 -4.79
C ASN A 13 10.63 2.72 -6.25
N GLU A 14 10.14 1.95 -7.21
CA GLU A 14 10.36 2.21 -8.65
C GLU A 14 9.38 3.23 -9.22
N LYS A 15 8.09 3.10 -8.90
CA LYS A 15 7.02 3.91 -9.51
C LYS A 15 6.61 5.11 -8.66
N GLY A 16 7.03 5.16 -7.39
CA GLY A 16 6.62 6.19 -6.44
C GLY A 16 5.11 6.21 -6.14
N ARG A 17 4.36 5.22 -6.63
CA ARG A 17 2.91 5.07 -6.42
C ARG A 17 2.56 3.61 -6.21
N VAL A 18 1.48 3.36 -5.47
CA VAL A 18 0.95 2.03 -5.22
C VAL A 18 -0.56 2.07 -5.11
N ALA A 19 -1.25 1.09 -5.69
CA ALA A 19 -2.68 0.90 -5.55
C ALA A 19 -3.01 -0.28 -4.63
N LEU A 20 -3.97 -0.10 -3.74
CA LEU A 20 -4.33 -1.07 -2.70
C LEU A 20 -5.84 -1.14 -2.50
N LEU A 21 -6.34 -2.35 -2.26
CA LEU A 21 -7.72 -2.56 -1.84
C LEU A 21 -7.83 -2.54 -0.31
N ARG A 22 -8.85 -1.85 0.22
CA ARG A 22 -9.03 -1.59 1.64
C ARG A 22 -10.47 -1.80 2.08
N ASN A 23 -10.63 -2.14 3.35
CA ASN A 23 -11.91 -2.30 4.04
C ASN A 23 -12.38 -1.04 4.77
N ARG A 24 -11.61 0.04 4.74
CA ARG A 24 -11.90 1.31 5.40
C ARG A 24 -11.75 2.44 4.41
N SER A 25 -12.56 3.48 4.59
CA SER A 25 -12.48 4.69 3.78
C SER A 25 -11.18 5.44 4.07
N TYR A 26 -10.70 6.11 3.03
CA TYR A 26 -9.60 7.07 3.10
C TYR A 26 -10.07 8.37 2.46
N SER A 27 -9.45 9.47 2.83
CA SER A 27 -9.71 10.78 2.24
C SER A 27 -8.55 11.13 1.32
N VAL A 28 -8.85 11.62 0.13
CA VAL A 28 -7.83 12.19 -0.78
C VAL A 28 -7.07 13.31 -0.05
N GLY A 29 -5.76 13.40 -0.26
CA GLY A 29 -4.88 14.34 0.42
C GLY A 29 -4.44 13.91 1.83
N ARG A 30 -5.02 12.84 2.39
CA ARG A 30 -4.64 12.34 3.72
C ARG A 30 -3.21 11.79 3.69
N ASN A 31 -2.40 12.22 4.65
CA ASN A 31 -1.10 11.62 4.91
C ASN A 31 -1.26 10.25 5.60
N VAL A 32 -0.55 9.25 5.09
CA VAL A 32 -0.50 7.90 5.64
C VAL A 32 0.94 7.47 5.81
N ILE A 33 1.19 6.63 6.82
CA ILE A 33 2.48 5.99 7.03
C ILE A 33 2.37 4.55 6.54
N ILE A 34 3.23 4.18 5.62
CA ILE A 34 3.41 2.82 5.14
C ILE A 34 4.56 2.20 5.93
N GLU A 35 4.32 1.05 6.52
CA GLU A 35 5.31 0.28 7.27
C GLU A 35 5.57 -1.02 6.52
N TYR A 36 6.83 -1.33 6.22
CA TYR A 36 7.21 -2.53 5.48
C TYR A 36 8.49 -3.16 6.05
N PRO A 37 8.67 -4.48 5.93
CA PRO A 37 9.87 -5.15 6.41
C PRO A 37 11.08 -4.84 5.49
N LYS A 38 12.25 -4.63 6.10
CA LYS A 38 13.56 -4.53 5.44
C LYS A 38 14.58 -5.32 6.25
N GLY A 39 14.87 -6.54 5.80
CA GLY A 39 15.67 -7.50 6.57
C GLY A 39 15.00 -7.80 7.92
N ILE A 40 15.72 -7.56 9.01
CA ILE A 40 15.28 -7.80 10.39
C ILE A 40 14.51 -6.60 11.00
N SER A 41 14.47 -5.47 10.28
CA SER A 41 13.88 -4.21 10.76
C SER A 41 12.61 -3.84 9.99
N TRP A 42 11.82 -2.91 10.54
CA TRP A 42 10.69 -2.30 9.86
C TRP A 42 11.05 -0.88 9.43
N GLU A 43 10.82 -0.55 8.18
CA GLU A 43 10.94 0.81 7.66
C GLU A 43 9.59 1.48 7.54
N ARG A 44 9.62 2.82 7.57
CA ARG A 44 8.43 3.66 7.43
C ARG A 44 8.61 4.64 6.27
N LYS A 45 7.64 4.69 5.37
CA LYS A 45 7.55 5.72 4.32
C LYS A 45 6.28 6.54 4.48
N LYS A 46 6.41 7.85 4.30
CA LYS A 46 5.25 8.75 4.20
C LYS A 46 4.66 8.65 2.80
N ALA A 47 3.34 8.55 2.74
CA ALA A 47 2.61 8.63 1.49
C ALA A 47 1.39 9.54 1.67
N VAL A 48 0.85 10.00 0.55
CA VAL A 48 -0.41 10.72 0.49
C VAL A 48 -1.41 9.91 -0.31
N VAL A 49 -2.66 9.90 0.14
CA VAL A 49 -3.76 9.31 -0.63
C VAL A 49 -4.02 10.22 -1.83
N GLU A 50 -3.68 9.75 -3.02
CA GLU A 50 -3.84 10.47 -4.28
C GLU A 50 -5.24 10.28 -4.85
N LYS A 51 -5.76 9.04 -4.82
CA LYS A 51 -7.08 8.70 -5.34
C LYS A 51 -7.79 7.70 -4.42
N VAL A 52 -9.11 7.80 -4.36
CA VAL A 52 -9.98 6.85 -3.67
C VAL A 52 -11.16 6.55 -4.59
N VAL A 53 -11.41 5.27 -4.85
CA VAL A 53 -12.57 4.78 -5.60
C VAL A 53 -13.39 3.93 -4.63
N ALA A 54 -14.64 4.34 -4.38
CA ALA A 54 -15.58 3.58 -3.56
C ALA A 54 -16.29 2.53 -4.41
N ASN A 55 -16.52 1.35 -3.84
CA ASN A 55 -17.11 0.19 -4.52
C ASN A 55 -16.45 -0.11 -5.88
N PRO A 56 -15.12 -0.30 -5.92
CA PRO A 56 -14.39 -0.44 -7.17
C PRO A 56 -14.84 -1.69 -7.94
N THR A 57 -14.89 -1.56 -9.26
CA THR A 57 -15.15 -2.65 -10.21
C THR A 57 -13.83 -3.25 -10.71
N ILE A 58 -13.91 -4.40 -11.39
CA ILE A 58 -12.74 -5.01 -12.04
C ILE A 58 -12.13 -4.07 -13.10
N ASP A 59 -12.93 -3.25 -13.77
CA ASP A 59 -12.44 -2.26 -14.73
C ASP A 59 -11.61 -1.18 -14.03
N ASP A 60 -12.11 -0.64 -12.91
CA ASP A 60 -11.36 0.29 -12.08
C ASP A 60 -10.01 -0.29 -11.65
N LEU A 61 -9.97 -1.57 -11.25
CA LEU A 61 -8.73 -2.24 -10.90
C LEU A 61 -7.77 -2.36 -12.09
N SER A 62 -8.28 -2.61 -13.29
CA SER A 62 -7.49 -2.82 -14.50
C SER A 62 -6.61 -1.62 -14.83
N GLN A 63 -7.08 -0.41 -14.50
CA GLN A 63 -6.32 0.83 -14.65
C GLN A 63 -5.10 0.95 -13.73
N TYR A 64 -5.01 0.16 -12.66
CA TYR A 64 -3.95 0.25 -11.65
C TYR A 64 -3.21 -1.07 -11.40
N VAL A 65 -3.41 -2.09 -12.25
CA VAL A 65 -2.73 -3.40 -12.10
C VAL A 65 -1.22 -3.21 -12.02
N GLU A 66 -0.67 -2.35 -12.86
CA GLU A 66 0.75 -2.04 -12.94
C GLU A 66 1.36 -1.47 -11.64
N ILE A 67 0.54 -0.90 -10.77
CA ILE A 67 0.96 -0.34 -9.46
C ILE A 67 0.37 -1.14 -8.28
N SER A 68 -0.22 -2.30 -8.53
CA SER A 68 -0.88 -3.15 -7.51
C SER A 68 0.01 -4.28 -6.98
N GLY A 69 0.99 -4.73 -7.77
CA GLY A 69 1.80 -5.91 -7.47
C GLY A 69 1.19 -7.24 -7.92
N PHE A 70 0.08 -7.19 -8.66
CA PHE A 70 -0.60 -8.36 -9.22
C PHE A 70 -0.46 -8.41 -10.74
N ASP A 71 -0.56 -9.62 -11.29
CA ASP A 71 -0.41 -9.85 -12.73
C ASP A 71 -1.72 -9.54 -13.49
N SER A 72 -2.86 -9.44 -12.80
CA SER A 72 -4.15 -9.04 -13.38
C SER A 72 -5.11 -8.48 -12.35
N ALA A 73 -6.09 -7.68 -12.81
CA ALA A 73 -7.18 -7.16 -11.97
C ALA A 73 -8.00 -8.28 -11.32
N LYS A 74 -8.22 -9.38 -12.04
CA LYS A 74 -8.94 -10.55 -11.52
C LYS A 74 -8.17 -11.23 -10.40
N ALA A 75 -6.87 -11.46 -10.57
CA ALA A 75 -6.03 -12.03 -9.51
C ALA A 75 -6.01 -11.13 -8.27
N TRP A 76 -5.85 -9.82 -8.49
CA TRP A 76 -5.88 -8.83 -7.42
C TRP A 76 -7.19 -8.85 -6.63
N TRP A 77 -8.33 -8.86 -7.32
CA TRP A 77 -9.64 -8.93 -6.71
C TRP A 77 -9.83 -10.19 -5.88
N LEU A 78 -9.57 -11.37 -6.47
CA LEU A 78 -9.75 -12.66 -5.80
C LEU A 78 -8.87 -12.79 -4.57
N THR A 79 -7.59 -12.43 -4.67
CA THR A 79 -6.67 -12.44 -3.51
C THR A 79 -7.14 -11.46 -2.43
N SER A 80 -7.59 -10.27 -2.81
CA SER A 80 -8.06 -9.27 -1.83
C SER A 80 -9.34 -9.71 -1.11
N VAL A 81 -10.29 -10.31 -1.82
CA VAL A 81 -11.50 -10.89 -1.22
C VAL A 81 -11.13 -12.04 -0.28
N ALA A 82 -10.21 -12.92 -0.68
CA ALA A 82 -9.77 -14.05 0.14
C ALA A 82 -9.07 -13.61 1.43
N LEU A 83 -8.29 -12.52 1.38
CA LEU A 83 -7.60 -11.93 2.53
C LEU A 83 -8.55 -11.15 3.45
N LEU A 84 -9.47 -10.35 2.88
CA LEU A 84 -10.38 -9.50 3.65
C LEU A 84 -11.65 -10.23 4.12
N LYS A 85 -11.88 -11.44 3.60
CA LYS A 85 -13.10 -12.26 3.80
C LYS A 85 -14.39 -11.53 3.42
N ARG A 86 -14.29 -10.55 2.53
CA ARG A 86 -15.40 -9.72 2.02
C ARG A 86 -14.97 -8.97 0.77
N THR A 87 -15.95 -8.47 0.02
CA THR A 87 -15.72 -7.52 -1.08
C THR A 87 -15.03 -6.25 -0.56
N PRO A 88 -13.88 -5.84 -1.12
CA PRO A 88 -13.19 -4.62 -0.72
C PRO A 88 -13.98 -3.38 -1.15
N PRO A 89 -14.49 -2.56 -0.22
CA PRO A 89 -15.30 -1.38 -0.54
C PRO A 89 -14.48 -0.20 -1.07
N TYR A 90 -13.15 -0.21 -0.97
CA TYR A 90 -12.33 0.92 -1.40
C TYR A 90 -11.08 0.46 -2.13
N LEU A 91 -10.83 1.07 -3.28
CA LEU A 91 -9.53 1.11 -3.94
C LEU A 91 -8.87 2.45 -3.61
N ILE A 92 -7.63 2.42 -3.14
CA ILE A 92 -6.84 3.62 -2.86
C ILE A 92 -5.57 3.61 -3.70
N VAL A 93 -5.20 4.78 -4.22
CA VAL A 93 -3.88 5.02 -4.83
C VAL A 93 -3.11 5.91 -3.90
N LEU A 94 -1.92 5.47 -3.51
CA LEU A 94 -1.00 6.19 -2.66
C LEU A 94 0.16 6.70 -3.50
N ARG A 95 0.54 7.95 -3.29
CA ARG A 95 1.78 8.53 -3.81
C ARG A 95 2.79 8.63 -2.68
N ILE A 96 3.96 8.01 -2.86
CA ILE A 96 5.06 8.07 -1.91
C ILE A 96 5.62 9.48 -1.91
N ARG A 97 5.85 10.06 -0.73
CA ARG A 97 6.57 11.33 -0.60
C ARG A 97 8.06 11.02 -0.58
N GLU A 98 8.83 11.61 -1.48
CA GLU A 98 10.29 11.60 -1.39
C GLU A 98 10.70 12.28 -0.09
N GLY A 99 11.49 11.57 0.72
CA GLY A 99 11.75 11.90 2.12
C GLY A 99 11.62 10.66 3.00
N SER A 100 12.64 9.80 2.95
CA SER A 100 12.86 8.72 3.90
C SER A 100 12.83 9.31 5.31
N MET A 101 11.87 8.93 6.14
CA MET A 101 12.02 9.17 7.57
C MET A 101 13.09 8.18 8.05
N GLU A 102 14.12 8.69 8.71
CA GLU A 102 15.23 7.89 9.24
C GLU A 102 14.74 6.61 9.92
N PRO A 103 15.52 5.50 9.83
CA PRO A 103 15.22 4.31 10.61
C PRO A 103 15.12 4.71 12.08
N THR A 104 14.09 4.22 12.78
CA THR A 104 14.00 4.36 14.24
C THR A 104 15.11 3.55 14.91
N SER A 105 16.34 4.07 14.88
CA SER A 105 17.40 3.71 15.80
C SER A 105 17.08 4.35 17.14
N LYS A 106 16.70 3.52 18.12
CA LYS A 106 17.15 3.57 19.52
C LYS A 106 16.26 2.69 20.40
N ARG A 107 16.84 1.60 20.87
CA ARG A 107 16.91 1.28 22.31
C ARG A 107 18.11 0.36 22.53
N SER A 108 19.30 0.96 22.52
CA SER A 108 20.40 0.45 23.33
C SER A 108 19.98 0.67 24.79
N ARG A 109 19.54 -0.39 25.47
CA ARG A 109 19.61 -0.42 26.94
C ARG A 109 21.02 -0.89 27.25
N GLY A 110 21.88 0.06 27.63
CA GLY A 110 22.94 -0.27 28.56
C GLY A 110 22.30 -0.38 29.94
N ASP A 111 22.52 -1.51 30.59
CA ASP A 111 22.96 -1.59 31.98
C ASP A 111 23.73 -2.91 32.12
#